data_AF-A0A350DKI5-F1
#
_entry.id   AF-A0A350DKI5-F1
#
_cell.length_a   1.000
_cell.length_b   1.000
_cell.length_c   1.000
_cell.angle_alpha   90.00
_cell.angle_beta   90.00
_cell.angle_gamma   90.00
#
_symmetry.space_group_name_H-M   'P 1'
#
loop_
_entity.id
_entity.type
_entity.pdbx_description
1 polymer ?
#
loop_
_entity_poly.entity_id
_entity_poly.type
_entity_poly.pdbx_seq_one_letter_code
_entity_poly.pdbx_strand_id
1 'polypeptide(L)'
;MLSAAVYLELLQDALESECAFIESCFATTGEFPAPGEAYCQAFEVRYKSAITLRFLIRMAYAAPVHLTNTSAATFNVYIKVLTEQIQLALQPYELDSAQLALYTDAYLGIIDSLSVELLYAEGLYERRFKAMLMLYHTAIAQLNKK
;
A
#
# COMPACT_ATOMS: atom_id res chain seq x y z
N MET A 1 -20.15 24.31 4.35
CA MET A 1 -19.50 24.31 3.01
C MET A 1 -17.97 24.39 3.10
N LEU A 2 -17.38 25.29 3.89
CA LEU A 2 -15.92 25.36 4.09
C LEU A 2 -15.26 24.04 4.59
N SER A 3 -15.96 23.26 5.42
CA SER A 3 -15.43 22.00 5.96
C SER A 3 -15.22 20.89 4.92
N ALA A 4 -16.04 20.85 3.85
CA ALA A 4 -15.92 19.83 2.80
C ALA A 4 -14.77 20.17 1.83
N ALA A 5 -14.57 21.45 1.52
CA ALA A 5 -13.46 21.87 0.66
C ALA A 5 -12.10 21.59 1.33
N VAL A 6 -11.95 21.99 2.59
CA VAL A 6 -10.72 21.72 3.36
C VAL A 6 -10.48 20.21 3.52
N TYR A 7 -11.54 19.42 3.74
CA TYR A 7 -11.43 17.97 3.78
C TYR A 7 -10.83 17.40 2.47
N LEU A 8 -11.34 17.85 1.32
CA LEU A 8 -10.90 17.33 0.02
C LEU A 8 -9.48 17.77 -0.31
N GLU A 9 -9.10 18.99 0.05
CA GLU A 9 -7.73 19.49 -0.09
C GLU A 9 -6.76 18.66 0.75
N LEU A 10 -7.06 18.44 2.04
CA LEU A 10 -6.23 17.59 2.90
C LEU A 10 -6.16 16.13 2.42
N LEU A 11 -7.23 15.63 1.81
CA LEU A 11 -7.28 14.26 1.28
C LEU A 11 -6.40 14.14 0.03
N GLN A 12 -6.41 15.15 -0.83
CA GLN A 12 -5.56 15.25 -2.00
C GLN A 12 -4.07 15.37 -1.61
N ASP A 13 -3.74 16.25 -0.66
CA ASP A 13 -2.38 16.38 -0.13
C ASP A 13 -1.87 15.07 0.47
N ALA A 14 -2.75 14.36 1.20
CA ALA A 14 -2.42 13.07 1.77
C ALA A 14 -2.18 12.00 0.70
N LEU A 15 -2.98 11.99 -0.36
CA LEU A 15 -2.78 11.11 -1.51
C LEU A 15 -1.43 11.39 -2.18
N GLU A 16 -1.15 12.65 -2.53
CA GLU A 16 0.08 13.03 -3.22
C GLU A 16 1.33 12.71 -2.40
N SER A 17 1.30 13.03 -1.09
CA SER A 17 2.38 12.69 -0.18
C SER A 17 2.65 11.19 -0.13
N GLU A 18 1.59 10.36 -0.16
CA GLU A 18 1.75 8.93 -0.06
C GLU A 18 2.18 8.30 -1.38
N CYS A 19 1.64 8.73 -2.51
CA CYS A 19 2.07 8.27 -3.83
C CYS A 19 3.57 8.54 -4.04
N ALA A 20 4.05 9.74 -3.70
CA ALA A 20 5.47 10.06 -3.77
C ALA A 20 6.33 9.17 -2.84
N PHE A 21 5.82 8.85 -1.64
CA PHE A 21 6.51 7.96 -0.73
C PHE A 21 6.60 6.53 -1.27
N ILE A 22 5.49 5.99 -1.80
CA ILE A 22 5.46 4.68 -2.46
C ILE A 22 6.50 4.63 -3.57
N GLU A 23 6.47 5.57 -4.50
CA GLU A 23 7.43 5.63 -5.61
C GLU A 23 8.88 5.64 -5.11
N SER A 24 9.17 6.38 -4.03
CA SER A 24 10.51 6.39 -3.43
C SER A 24 10.92 5.03 -2.86
N CYS A 25 10.01 4.29 -2.24
CA CYS A 25 10.26 2.93 -1.75
C CYS A 25 10.48 1.93 -2.89
N PHE A 26 9.80 2.09 -4.02
CA PHE A 26 10.01 1.22 -5.18
C PHE A 26 11.29 1.57 -5.97
N ALA A 27 11.80 2.79 -5.82
CA ALA A 27 13.08 3.19 -6.39
C ALA A 27 14.32 2.63 -5.66
N THR A 28 14.18 2.14 -4.42
CA THR A 28 15.29 1.51 -3.68
C THR A 28 15.60 0.10 -4.23
N THR A 29 16.30 0.06 -5.37
CA THR A 29 16.67 -1.20 -6.02
C THR A 29 17.79 -1.92 -5.27
N GLY A 30 17.64 -3.23 -5.05
CA GLY A 30 18.69 -4.09 -4.50
C GLY A 30 18.86 -4.09 -2.97
N GLU A 31 18.14 -3.23 -2.24
CA GLU A 31 18.20 -3.20 -0.76
C GLU A 31 17.36 -4.30 -0.10
N PHE A 32 16.29 -4.75 -0.77
CA PHE A 32 15.37 -5.74 -0.24
C PHE A 32 15.25 -6.97 -1.16
N PRO A 33 15.05 -8.17 -0.60
CA PRO A 33 15.03 -9.41 -1.37
C PRO A 33 13.77 -9.60 -2.21
N ALA A 34 12.64 -9.01 -1.83
CA ALA A 34 11.37 -9.16 -2.55
C ALA A 34 10.80 -7.83 -3.10
N PRO A 35 10.10 -7.86 -4.25
CA PRO A 35 9.44 -6.69 -4.83
C PRO A 35 8.50 -5.98 -3.85
N GLY A 36 8.59 -4.65 -3.74
CA GLY A 36 7.74 -3.84 -2.86
C GLY A 36 7.98 -3.99 -1.36
N GLU A 37 8.94 -4.82 -0.92
CA GLU A 37 9.21 -5.03 0.50
C GLU A 37 9.65 -3.75 1.23
N ALA A 38 10.37 -2.85 0.56
CA ALA A 38 10.77 -1.57 1.12
C ALA A 38 9.58 -0.79 1.70
N TYR A 39 8.46 -0.74 0.95
CA TYR A 39 7.25 -0.07 1.40
C TYR A 39 6.61 -0.82 2.57
N CYS A 40 6.50 -2.16 2.49
CA CYS A 40 6.00 -3.00 3.58
C CYS A 40 6.76 -2.75 4.90
N GLN A 41 8.10 -2.73 4.85
CA GLN A 41 8.97 -2.51 6.01
C GLN A 41 8.80 -1.10 6.59
N ALA A 42 8.68 -0.10 5.72
CA ALA A 42 8.50 1.29 6.14
C ALA A 42 7.08 1.59 6.66
N PHE A 43 6.10 0.75 6.33
CA PHE A 43 4.67 1.06 6.46
C PHE A 43 4.25 1.43 7.89
N GLU A 44 4.72 0.70 8.91
CA GLU A 44 4.36 0.98 10.31
C GLU A 44 4.92 2.33 10.77
N VAL A 45 6.20 2.57 10.50
CA VAL A 45 6.89 3.81 10.88
C VAL A 45 6.28 4.99 10.14
N ARG A 46 5.99 4.82 8.84
CA ARG A 46 5.30 5.81 8.02
C ARG A 46 3.91 6.09 8.60
N TYR A 47 3.11 5.08 8.91
CA TYR A 47 1.78 5.27 9.51
C TYR A 47 1.86 5.94 10.89
N LYS A 48 2.86 5.66 11.72
CA LYS A 48 3.03 6.31 13.04
C LYS A 48 3.54 7.75 12.94
N SER A 49 4.37 8.06 11.96
CA SER A 49 4.97 9.39 11.79
C SER A 49 4.15 10.35 10.91
N ALA A 50 3.44 9.84 9.90
CA ALA A 50 2.71 10.63 8.93
C ALA A 50 1.22 10.71 9.26
N ILE A 51 0.78 11.87 9.73
CA ILE A 51 -0.65 12.14 9.94
C ILE A 51 -1.46 12.06 8.64
N THR A 52 -0.83 12.38 7.50
CA THR A 52 -1.42 12.30 6.17
C THR A 52 -1.80 10.87 5.79
N LEU A 53 -0.90 9.89 5.94
CA LEU A 53 -1.22 8.48 5.67
C LEU A 53 -2.34 7.98 6.58
N ARG A 54 -2.28 8.33 7.87
CA ARG A 54 -3.33 7.99 8.84
C ARG A 54 -4.70 8.55 8.44
N PHE A 55 -4.72 9.77 7.90
CA PHE A 55 -5.92 10.41 7.41
C PHE A 55 -6.44 9.70 6.16
N LEU A 56 -5.59 9.49 5.15
CA LEU A 56 -5.93 8.80 3.90
C LEU A 56 -6.57 7.43 4.15
N ILE A 57 -5.92 6.58 4.96
CA ILE A 57 -6.41 5.23 5.27
C ILE A 57 -7.73 5.31 6.03
N ARG A 58 -7.83 6.14 7.08
CA ARG A 58 -9.09 6.27 7.84
C ARG A 58 -10.25 6.70 6.96
N MET A 59 -10.01 7.61 6.02
CA MET A 59 -11.05 8.10 5.13
C MET A 59 -11.49 7.08 4.07
N ALA A 60 -10.68 6.05 3.81
CA ALA A 60 -11.12 4.91 3.01
C ALA A 60 -12.21 4.08 3.72
N TYR A 61 -12.14 3.93 5.06
CA TYR A 61 -13.07 3.09 5.83
C TYR A 61 -14.18 3.88 6.53
N ALA A 62 -13.97 5.15 6.85
CA ALA A 62 -14.85 5.95 7.70
C ALA A 62 -15.07 7.39 7.17
N ALA A 63 -15.20 7.54 5.85
CA ALA A 63 -15.54 8.84 5.25
C ALA A 63 -16.90 9.38 5.72
N PRO A 64 -17.07 10.71 5.80
CA PRO A 64 -18.39 11.32 5.90
C PRO A 64 -19.30 10.84 4.77
N VAL A 65 -20.55 10.47 5.07
CA VAL A 65 -21.49 9.84 4.12
C VAL A 65 -21.63 10.61 2.80
N HIS A 66 -21.65 11.94 2.86
CA HIS A 66 -21.77 12.79 1.67
C HIS A 66 -20.49 12.88 0.83
N LEU A 67 -19.37 12.34 1.30
CA LEU A 67 -18.06 12.31 0.64
C LEU A 67 -17.53 10.90 0.40
N THR A 68 -18.32 9.85 0.68
CA THR A 68 -17.90 8.44 0.53
C THR A 68 -17.40 8.15 -0.88
N ASN A 69 -18.12 8.57 -1.92
CA ASN A 69 -17.73 8.31 -3.31
C ASN A 69 -16.42 9.01 -3.67
N THR A 70 -16.24 10.27 -3.26
CA THR A 70 -15.01 11.02 -3.54
C THR A 70 -13.82 10.47 -2.77
N SER A 71 -14.03 10.04 -1.53
CA SER A 71 -12.98 9.42 -0.71
C SER A 71 -12.56 8.07 -1.29
N ALA A 72 -13.52 7.25 -1.72
CA ALA A 72 -13.26 6.00 -2.42
C ALA A 72 -12.50 6.21 -3.74
N ALA A 73 -12.89 7.22 -4.54
CA ALA A 73 -12.20 7.55 -5.78
C ALA A 73 -10.74 7.96 -5.52
N THR A 74 -10.49 8.76 -4.48
CA THR A 74 -9.13 9.14 -4.05
C THR A 74 -8.33 7.91 -3.65
N PHE A 75 -8.91 7.04 -2.82
CA PHE A 75 -8.23 5.82 -2.38
C PHE A 75 -7.92 4.86 -3.54
N ASN A 76 -8.79 4.81 -4.56
CA ASN A 76 -8.52 4.03 -5.77
C ASN A 76 -7.28 4.54 -6.54
N VAL A 77 -6.94 5.83 -6.46
CA VAL A 77 -5.69 6.35 -7.03
C VAL A 77 -4.48 5.80 -6.25
N TYR A 78 -4.55 5.80 -4.92
CA TYR A 78 -3.52 5.18 -4.08
C TYR A 78 -3.31 3.69 -4.42
N ILE A 79 -4.39 2.91 -4.55
CA ILE A 79 -4.32 1.49 -4.95
C ILE A 79 -3.75 1.33 -6.36
N LYS A 80 -4.11 2.23 -7.29
CA LYS A 80 -3.58 2.22 -8.66
C LYS A 80 -2.06 2.43 -8.67
N VAL A 81 -1.54 3.40 -7.91
CA VAL A 81 -0.08 3.62 -7.83
C VAL A 81 0.64 2.40 -7.27
N LEU A 82 0.14 1.80 -6.19
CA LEU A 82 0.71 0.55 -5.66
C LEU A 82 0.69 -0.58 -6.69
N THR A 83 -0.43 -0.73 -7.41
CA THR A 83 -0.59 -1.71 -8.50
C THR A 83 0.47 -1.51 -9.59
N GLU A 84 0.63 -0.29 -10.08
CA GLU A 84 1.59 0.03 -11.14
C GLU A 84 3.03 -0.23 -10.67
N GLN A 85 3.37 0.21 -9.45
CA GLN A 85 4.71 0.03 -8.89
C GLN A 85 5.07 -1.44 -8.64
N ILE A 86 4.15 -2.25 -8.11
CA ILE A 86 4.42 -3.68 -7.90
C ILE A 86 4.52 -4.43 -9.22
N GLN A 87 3.69 -4.10 -10.21
CA GLN A 87 3.77 -4.72 -11.53
C GLN A 87 5.11 -4.39 -12.21
N LEU A 88 5.60 -3.16 -12.08
CA LEU A 88 6.94 -2.77 -12.54
C LEU A 88 8.03 -3.58 -11.82
N ALA A 89 7.95 -3.71 -10.50
CA ALA A 89 8.94 -4.46 -9.71
C ALA A 89 8.92 -5.98 -9.99
N LEU A 90 7.82 -6.51 -10.51
CA LEU A 90 7.68 -7.90 -10.93
C LEU A 90 8.13 -8.15 -12.38
N GLN A 91 8.40 -7.12 -13.18
CA GLN A 91 8.85 -7.28 -14.58
C GLN A 91 10.10 -8.16 -14.77
N PRO A 92 11.09 -8.20 -13.86
CA PRO A 92 12.26 -9.08 -14.00
C PRO A 92 11.94 -10.58 -13.90
N TYR A 93 10.73 -10.97 -13.49
CA TYR A 93 10.34 -12.37 -13.34
C TYR A 93 9.59 -12.89 -14.57
N GLU A 94 9.72 -14.18 -14.84
CA GLU A 94 8.97 -14.89 -15.89
C GLU A 94 7.54 -15.18 -15.41
N LEU A 95 6.63 -14.21 -15.59
CA LEU A 95 5.22 -14.32 -15.22
C LEU A 95 4.33 -14.18 -16.46
N ASP A 96 3.35 -15.07 -16.60
CA ASP A 96 2.21 -14.82 -17.47
C ASP A 96 1.25 -13.77 -16.87
N SER A 97 0.22 -13.37 -17.62
CA SER A 97 -0.72 -12.34 -17.16
C SER A 97 -1.54 -12.74 -15.94
N ALA A 98 -1.86 -14.04 -15.78
CA ALA A 98 -2.62 -14.54 -14.65
C ALA A 98 -1.75 -14.57 -13.39
N GLN A 99 -0.48 -14.98 -13.52
CA GLN A 99 0.49 -14.94 -12.44
C GLN A 99 0.78 -13.50 -12.02
N LEU A 100 1.01 -12.58 -12.97
CA LEU A 100 1.24 -11.17 -12.65
C LEU A 100 0.08 -10.58 -11.85
N ALA A 101 -1.17 -10.84 -12.25
CA ALA A 101 -2.36 -10.43 -11.51
C ALA A 101 -2.40 -11.04 -10.11
N LEU A 102 -2.16 -12.35 -9.98
CA LEU A 102 -2.16 -13.04 -8.69
C LEU A 102 -1.12 -12.47 -7.71
N TYR A 103 0.11 -12.24 -8.15
CA TYR A 103 1.17 -11.68 -7.31
C TYR A 103 0.91 -10.20 -6.96
N THR A 104 0.30 -9.45 -7.88
CA THR A 104 -0.15 -8.07 -7.63
C THR A 104 -1.22 -8.06 -6.53
N ASP A 105 -2.27 -8.87 -6.66
CA ASP A 105 -3.36 -8.95 -5.68
C ASP A 105 -2.87 -9.46 -4.32
N ALA A 106 -1.94 -10.42 -4.31
CA ALA A 106 -1.32 -10.90 -3.09
C ALA A 106 -0.57 -9.77 -2.36
N TYR A 107 0.21 -8.96 -3.07
CA TYR A 107 0.91 -7.82 -2.49
C TYR A 107 -0.06 -6.76 -1.96
N LEU A 108 -1.10 -6.41 -2.72
CA LEU A 108 -2.14 -5.48 -2.26
C LEU A 108 -2.87 -6.01 -1.03
N GLY A 109 -3.13 -7.32 -0.96
CA GLY A 109 -3.71 -7.99 0.20
C GLY A 109 -2.84 -7.90 1.46
N ILE A 110 -1.51 -7.90 1.32
CA ILE A 110 -0.60 -7.65 2.45
C ILE A 110 -0.79 -6.23 2.96
N ILE A 111 -0.76 -5.23 2.07
CA ILE A 111 -0.93 -3.82 2.44
C ILE A 111 -2.30 -3.57 3.10
N ASP A 112 -3.38 -4.12 2.56
CA ASP A 112 -4.73 -4.01 3.15
C ASP A 112 -4.77 -4.66 4.55
N SER A 113 -4.21 -5.87 4.69
CA SER A 113 -4.18 -6.58 5.96
C SER A 113 -3.40 -5.85 7.06
N LEU A 114 -2.29 -5.18 6.68
CA LEU A 114 -1.51 -4.32 7.55
C LEU A 114 -2.24 -3.02 7.88
N SER A 115 -2.93 -2.43 6.90
CA SER A 115 -3.72 -1.20 7.07
C SER A 115 -4.85 -1.41 8.08
N VAL A 116 -5.59 -2.51 7.97
CA VAL A 116 -6.66 -2.89 8.91
C VAL A 116 -6.11 -3.09 10.32
N GLU A 117 -4.96 -3.74 10.45
CA GLU A 117 -4.32 -3.92 11.77
C GLU A 117 -3.97 -2.58 12.41
N LEU A 118 -3.32 -1.68 11.67
CA LEU A 118 -2.96 -0.33 12.16
C LEU A 118 -4.16 0.58 12.43
N LEU A 119 -5.32 0.26 11.84
CA LEU A 119 -6.55 1.01 12.04
C LEU A 119 -7.29 0.58 13.31
N TYR A 120 -7.35 -0.72 13.59
CA TYR A 120 -8.25 -1.28 14.61
C TYR A 120 -7.56 -1.99 15.78
N ALA A 121 -6.29 -2.38 15.66
CA ALA A 121 -5.67 -3.29 16.61
C ALA A 121 -4.28 -2.82 17.06
N GLU A 122 -4.08 -2.79 18.38
CA GLU A 122 -2.81 -2.49 19.01
C GLU A 122 -2.20 -3.81 19.50
N GLY A 123 -1.41 -4.48 18.67
CA GLY A 123 -0.50 -5.52 19.16
C GLY A 123 -0.25 -6.73 18.25
N LEU A 124 -0.98 -6.93 17.15
CA LEU A 124 -0.69 -8.05 16.23
C LEU A 124 0.03 -7.61 14.96
N TYR A 125 0.29 -6.32 14.76
CA TYR A 125 0.98 -5.79 13.59
C TYR A 125 2.27 -6.54 13.28
N GLU A 126 3.21 -6.59 14.22
CA GLU A 126 4.50 -7.20 13.95
C GLU A 126 4.41 -8.72 13.70
N ARG A 127 3.49 -9.40 14.41
CA ARG A 127 3.23 -10.82 14.18
C ARG A 127 2.68 -11.07 12.78
N ARG A 128 1.72 -10.25 12.35
CA ARG A 128 1.07 -10.35 11.04
C ARG A 128 2.03 -9.98 9.92
N PHE A 129 2.78 -8.89 10.10
CA PHE A 129 3.82 -8.44 9.19
C PHE A 129 4.84 -9.55 8.91
N LYS A 130 5.41 -10.16 9.96
CA LYS A 130 6.36 -11.28 9.82
C LYS A 130 5.76 -12.47 9.08
N ALA A 131 4.51 -12.84 9.41
CA ALA A 131 3.85 -13.98 8.76
C ALA A 131 3.59 -13.72 7.27
N MET A 132 3.09 -12.52 6.92
CA MET A 132 2.77 -12.15 5.54
C MET A 132 4.03 -12.02 4.69
N LEU A 133 5.09 -11.38 5.21
CA LEU A 133 6.35 -11.32 4.47
C LEU A 133 7.00 -12.69 4.31
N MET A 134 6.94 -13.56 5.31
CA MET A 134 7.45 -14.93 5.17
C MET A 134 6.73 -15.71 4.06
N LEU A 135 5.39 -15.60 3.96
CA LEU A 135 4.64 -16.20 2.86
C LEU A 135 4.98 -15.58 1.50
N TYR A 136 5.08 -14.25 1.45
CA TYR A 136 5.43 -13.52 0.24
C TYR A 136 6.82 -13.88 -0.27
N HIS A 137 7.83 -13.89 0.61
CA HIS A 137 9.19 -14.34 0.30
C HIS A 137 9.22 -15.77 -0.21
N THR A 138 8.47 -16.67 0.43
CA THR A 138 8.38 -18.07 0.00
C THR A 138 7.79 -18.20 -1.40
N ALA A 139 6.77 -17.38 -1.73
CA ALA A 139 6.16 -17.36 -3.06
C ALA A 139 7.13 -16.78 -4.11
N ILE A 140 7.74 -15.62 -3.82
CA ILE A 140 8.69 -14.96 -4.73
C ILE A 140 9.93 -15.82 -4.99
N ALA A 141 10.41 -16.58 -3.99
CA ALA A 141 11.55 -17.47 -4.15
C ALA A 141 11.32 -18.63 -5.13
N GLN A 142 10.06 -18.94 -5.47
CA GLN A 142 9.71 -19.97 -6.46
C GLN A 142 9.68 -19.42 -7.89
N LEU A 143 9.80 -18.11 -8.08
CA LEU A 143 9.76 -17.49 -9.39
C LEU A 143 11.12 -17.54 -10.09
N ASN A 144 11.08 -17.82 -11.40
CA ASN A 144 12.25 -17.68 -12.25
C ASN A 144 12.47 -16.21 -12.62
N LYS A 145 13.72 -15.77 -12.60
CA LYS A 145 14.12 -14.49 -13.19
C LYS A 145 14.38 -14.68 -14.67
N LYS A 146 14.04 -13.65 -15.46
CA LYS A 146 14.39 -13.54 -16.87
C LYS A 146 15.90 -13.44 -17.08
#